data_AF-A0A3D3I220-F1
#
_entry.id   AF-A0A3D3I220-F1
#
_cell.length_a   1.000
_cell.length_b   1.000
_cell.length_c   1.000
_cell.angle_alpha   90.00
_cell.angle_beta   90.00
_cell.angle_gamma   90.00
#
_symmetry.space_group_name_H-M   'P 1'
#
loop_
_entity.id
_entity.type
_entity.pdbx_description
1 polymer ?
#
loop_
_entity_poly.entity_id
_entity_poly.type
_entity_poly.pdbx_seq_one_letter_code
_entity_poly.pdbx_strand_id
1 'polypeptide(L)'
;MANDPRFAGETRLSMVDPGGHSTELVTADRTADGWEVKYRHSFPIGALALREGPLKEEVCSFPALMAAVKDLDATIGLEYRPHQCGHVVTLGATGTNLISIRTQLRRWDPELVHGQVLDYEEISKAVAWLGGMTLEERRAIPGLEPGREHTLHAGALILERFLFALHALNCTVSVRGWRHALLEDDRYFH
;
A
#
# COMPACT_ATOMS: atom_id res chain seq x y z
N MET A 1 10.11 -7.72 9.02
CA MET A 1 9.83 -8.53 7.81
C MET A 1 10.98 -9.48 7.54
N ALA A 2 12.23 -9.01 7.65
CA ALA A 2 13.41 -9.84 7.42
C ALA A 2 13.38 -11.22 8.11
N ASN A 3 12.88 -11.25 9.36
CA ASN A 3 12.76 -12.44 10.20
C ASN A 3 11.31 -12.93 10.37
N ASP A 4 10.40 -12.50 9.50
CA ASP A 4 9.03 -13.02 9.55
C ASP A 4 9.00 -14.44 8.98
N PRO A 5 8.56 -15.46 9.75
CA PRO A 5 8.50 -16.83 9.25
C PRO A 5 7.58 -16.96 8.04
N ARG A 6 6.60 -16.06 7.87
CA ARG A 6 5.70 -16.05 6.70
C ARG A 6 6.41 -15.75 5.38
N PHE A 7 7.54 -15.02 5.44
CA PHE A 7 8.35 -14.71 4.25
C PHE A 7 9.61 -15.57 4.15
N ALA A 8 9.76 -16.60 4.98
CA ALA A 8 10.98 -17.43 5.04
C ALA A 8 11.29 -18.13 3.70
N GLY A 9 10.26 -18.51 2.94
CA GLY A 9 10.40 -19.13 1.62
C GLY A 9 10.70 -18.14 0.48
N GLU A 10 10.55 -16.83 0.72
CA GLU A 10 10.71 -15.83 -0.33
C GLU A 10 12.18 -15.49 -0.56
N THR A 11 12.60 -15.51 -1.81
CA THR A 11 13.97 -15.13 -2.23
C THR A 11 14.10 -13.65 -2.59
N ARG A 12 12.99 -12.98 -2.86
CA ARG A 12 12.90 -11.54 -3.13
C ARG A 12 11.61 -10.97 -2.56
N LEU A 13 11.69 -9.81 -1.92
CA LEU A 13 10.52 -9.03 -1.48
C LEU A 13 10.51 -7.68 -2.17
N SER A 14 9.30 -7.20 -2.52
CA SER A 14 9.05 -5.83 -2.92
C SER A 14 8.07 -5.20 -1.94
N MET A 15 8.56 -4.27 -1.12
CA MET A 15 7.78 -3.62 -0.07
C MET A 15 7.24 -2.29 -0.59
N VAL A 16 5.93 -2.07 -0.46
CA VAL A 16 5.23 -0.83 -0.84
C VAL A 16 4.60 -0.23 0.40
N ASP A 17 4.96 1.00 0.76
CA ASP A 17 4.37 1.72 1.90
C ASP A 17 3.69 3.00 1.44
N PRO A 18 2.37 2.98 1.15
CA PRO A 18 1.63 4.18 0.83
C PRO A 18 1.49 5.08 2.07
N GLY A 19 2.23 6.20 2.06
CA GLY A 19 2.19 7.21 3.11
C GLY A 19 1.23 8.38 2.80
N GLY A 20 1.23 9.35 3.71
CA GLY A 20 0.43 10.57 3.55
C GLY A 20 0.98 11.51 2.47
N HIS A 21 2.31 11.66 2.40
CA HIS A 21 2.99 12.60 1.49
C HIS A 21 3.92 11.92 0.49
N SER A 22 4.41 10.72 0.81
CA SER A 22 5.28 9.91 -0.03
C SER A 22 4.84 8.46 -0.02
N THR A 23 5.37 7.70 -0.98
CA THR A 23 5.21 6.24 -1.05
C THR A 23 6.56 5.61 -1.28
N GLU A 24 6.96 4.70 -0.40
CA GLU A 24 8.24 4.02 -0.50
C GLU A 24 8.09 2.68 -1.22
N LEU A 25 8.98 2.41 -2.18
CA LEU A 25 9.19 1.10 -2.78
C LEU A 25 10.61 0.63 -2.46
N VAL A 26 10.73 -0.56 -1.89
CA VAL A 26 12.03 -1.24 -1.70
C VAL A 26 11.93 -2.66 -2.22
N THR A 27 12.86 -3.03 -3.11
CA THR A 27 13.04 -4.43 -3.53
C THR A 27 14.35 -4.94 -2.94
N ALA A 28 14.30 -6.09 -2.26
CA ALA A 28 15.45 -6.71 -1.63
C ALA A 28 15.50 -8.21 -1.94
N ASP A 29 16.73 -8.71 -2.11
CA ASP A 29 17.02 -10.14 -2.30
C ASP A 29 17.45 -10.77 -0.98
N ARG A 30 17.02 -12.01 -0.76
CA ARG A 30 17.50 -12.80 0.37
C ARG A 30 18.95 -13.23 0.12
N THR A 31 19.79 -13.09 1.13
CA THR A 31 21.19 -13.56 1.16
C THR A 31 21.41 -14.49 2.35
N ALA A 32 22.61 -15.07 2.46
CA ALA A 32 22.96 -15.90 3.62
C ALA A 32 22.92 -15.12 4.94
N ASP A 33 23.23 -13.82 4.89
CA ASP A 33 23.34 -12.94 6.07
C ASP A 33 22.10 -12.07 6.29
N GLY A 34 21.02 -12.26 5.53
CA GLY A 34 19.76 -11.52 5.69
C GLY A 34 19.16 -11.06 4.36
N TRP A 35 18.98 -9.75 4.20
CA TRP A 35 18.38 -9.13 3.02
C TRP A 35 19.28 -8.04 2.45
N GLU A 36 19.47 -8.05 1.13
CA GLU A 36 20.25 -7.06 0.41
C GLU A 36 19.31 -6.20 -0.45
N VAL A 37 19.29 -4.88 -0.21
CA VAL A 37 18.47 -3.93 -0.97
C VAL A 37 19.02 -3.80 -2.39
N LYS A 38 18.20 -4.10 -3.39
CA LYS A 38 18.51 -3.97 -4.82
C LYS A 38 17.91 -2.71 -5.44
N TYR A 39 16.79 -2.25 -4.88
CA TYR A 39 16.11 -1.05 -5.32
C TYR A 39 15.49 -0.35 -4.12
N ARG A 40 15.59 0.97 -4.06
CA ARG A 40 14.88 1.81 -3.08
C ARG A 40 14.53 3.13 -3.74
N HIS A 41 13.29 3.55 -3.59
CA HIS A 41 12.85 4.86 -4.02
C HIS A 41 11.70 5.36 -3.14
N SER A 42 11.72 6.64 -2.79
CA SER A 42 10.59 7.33 -2.16
C SER A 42 9.97 8.22 -3.23
N PHE A 43 8.76 7.86 -3.66
CA PHE A 43 8.01 8.61 -4.64
C PHE A 43 7.28 9.76 -3.95
N PRO A 44 7.24 10.97 -4.54
CA PRO A 44 6.50 12.12 -4.02
C PRO A 44 4.99 11.96 -4.27
N ILE A 45 4.45 10.80 -3.90
CA ILE A 45 3.08 10.37 -4.11
C ILE A 45 2.53 10.00 -2.74
N GLY A 46 1.51 10.72 -2.27
CA GLY A 46 0.92 10.44 -0.96
C GLY A 46 -0.59 10.60 -0.96
N ALA A 47 -1.25 9.88 -0.06
CA ALA A 47 -2.71 9.88 0.03
C ALA A 47 -3.28 11.27 0.39
N LEU A 48 -2.60 12.04 1.24
CA LEU A 48 -2.98 13.42 1.56
C LEU A 48 -2.78 14.34 0.36
N ALA A 49 -1.65 14.23 -0.34
CA ALA A 49 -1.37 15.03 -1.53
C ALA A 49 -2.42 14.80 -2.63
N LEU A 50 -2.86 13.56 -2.86
CA LEU A 50 -3.97 13.27 -3.78
C LEU A 50 -5.28 13.91 -3.33
N ARG A 51 -5.56 13.94 -2.02
CA ARG A 51 -6.74 14.57 -1.41
C ARG A 51 -6.69 16.09 -1.38
N GLU A 52 -5.52 16.70 -1.47
CA GLU A 52 -5.36 18.15 -1.60
C GLU A 52 -5.39 18.59 -3.07
N GLY A 53 -5.12 17.66 -3.99
CA GLY A 53 -5.08 17.92 -5.43
C GLY A 53 -6.22 17.24 -6.21
N PRO A 54 -5.92 16.26 -7.08
CA PRO A 54 -6.87 15.75 -8.07
C PRO A 54 -8.10 15.07 -7.47
N LEU A 55 -7.98 14.48 -6.28
CA LEU A 55 -9.06 13.81 -5.57
C LEU A 55 -9.56 14.65 -4.40
N LYS A 56 -9.62 15.98 -4.50
CA LYS A 56 -10.08 16.85 -3.39
C LYS A 56 -11.56 16.73 -3.06
N GLU A 57 -12.39 16.47 -4.06
CA GLU A 57 -13.83 16.33 -3.85
C GLU A 57 -14.14 15.13 -2.97
N GLU A 58 -15.22 15.21 -2.21
CA GLU A 58 -15.62 14.14 -1.29
C GLU A 58 -15.86 12.85 -2.08
N VAL A 59 -16.75 12.90 -3.07
CA VAL A 59 -16.97 11.82 -4.04
C VAL A 59 -16.08 12.03 -5.26
N CYS A 60 -15.28 11.03 -5.59
CA CYS A 60 -14.38 11.06 -6.74
C CYS A 60 -15.16 10.93 -8.04
N SER A 61 -15.12 11.96 -8.88
CA SER A 61 -15.64 11.87 -10.24
C SER A 61 -14.74 10.99 -11.11
N PHE A 62 -15.33 10.33 -12.11
CA PHE A 62 -14.58 9.51 -13.06
C PHE A 62 -13.43 10.29 -13.75
N PRO A 63 -13.62 11.54 -14.24
CA PRO A 63 -12.52 12.31 -14.82
C PRO A 63 -11.39 12.60 -13.83
N ALA A 64 -11.71 12.92 -12.57
CA ALA A 64 -10.71 13.16 -11.53
C ALA A 64 -9.90 11.90 -11.22
N LEU A 65 -10.57 10.75 -11.14
CA LEU A 65 -9.91 9.45 -10.94
C LEU A 65 -8.97 9.12 -12.10
N MET A 66 -9.40 9.29 -13.35
CA MET A 66 -8.56 9.03 -14.52
C MET A 66 -7.36 9.98 -14.62
N ALA A 67 -7.53 11.25 -14.25
CA ALA A 67 -6.42 12.20 -14.16
C ALA A 67 -5.40 11.77 -13.10
N ALA A 68 -5.86 11.39 -11.90
CA ALA A 68 -4.99 10.87 -10.85
C ALA A 68 -4.25 9.61 -11.28
N VAL A 69 -4.92 8.65 -11.93
CA VAL A 69 -4.29 7.43 -12.48
C VAL A 69 -3.17 7.78 -13.44
N LYS A 70 -3.43 8.68 -14.40
CA LYS A 70 -2.44 9.10 -15.39
C LYS A 70 -1.22 9.75 -14.73
N ASP A 71 -1.45 10.65 -13.79
CA ASP A 71 -0.36 11.36 -13.11
C ASP A 71 0.46 10.42 -12.22
N LEU A 72 -0.20 9.48 -11.53
CA LEU A 72 0.44 8.43 -10.74
C LEU A 72 1.31 7.54 -11.63
N ASP A 73 0.78 7.05 -12.75
CA ASP A 73 1.52 6.19 -13.67
C ASP A 73 2.76 6.89 -14.23
N ALA A 74 2.62 8.16 -14.61
CA ALA A 74 3.73 8.98 -15.09
C ALA A 74 4.78 9.22 -13.99
N THR A 75 4.36 9.45 -12.74
CA THR A 75 5.26 9.71 -11.61
C THR A 75 5.96 8.43 -11.14
N ILE A 76 5.25 7.30 -11.13
CA ILE A 76 5.83 5.99 -10.82
C ILE A 76 6.88 5.65 -11.88
N GLY A 77 6.55 5.76 -13.17
CA GLY A 77 7.53 5.67 -14.26
C GLY A 77 8.40 4.41 -14.23
N LEU A 78 7.94 3.34 -13.58
CA LEU A 78 8.68 2.11 -13.39
C LEU A 78 8.47 1.20 -14.59
N GLU A 79 9.56 0.78 -15.22
CA GLU A 79 9.57 -0.26 -16.25
C GLU A 79 10.07 -1.58 -15.65
N TYR A 80 9.26 -2.21 -14.80
CA TYR A 80 9.59 -3.56 -14.30
C TYR A 80 9.39 -4.60 -15.41
N ARG A 81 10.45 -5.32 -15.74
CA ARG A 81 10.37 -6.52 -16.58
C ARG A 81 9.77 -7.69 -15.78
N PRO A 82 9.17 -8.68 -16.45
CA PRO A 82 8.75 -9.92 -15.79
C PRO A 82 9.85 -10.47 -14.89
N HIS A 83 9.49 -10.86 -13.65
CA HIS A 83 10.37 -11.41 -12.61
C HIS A 83 11.32 -10.44 -11.91
N GLN A 84 11.26 -9.12 -12.17
CA GLN A 84 12.03 -8.15 -11.38
C GLN A 84 11.39 -7.87 -10.02
N CYS A 85 10.07 -7.98 -9.92
CA CYS A 85 9.34 -7.88 -8.65
C CYS A 85 9.46 -9.19 -7.86
N GLY A 86 9.59 -9.08 -6.54
CA GLY A 86 9.48 -10.23 -5.64
C GLY A 86 8.05 -10.45 -5.15
N HIS A 87 7.92 -11.16 -4.04
CA HIS A 87 6.65 -11.20 -3.32
C HIS A 87 6.34 -9.80 -2.77
N VAL A 88 5.18 -9.25 -3.16
CA VAL A 88 4.83 -7.87 -2.77
C VAL A 88 4.25 -7.87 -1.37
N VAL A 89 4.73 -6.93 -0.56
CA VAL A 89 4.20 -6.73 0.78
C VAL A 89 3.86 -5.25 0.98
N THR A 90 2.62 -4.98 1.33
CA THR A 90 2.17 -3.63 1.65
C THR A 90 2.28 -3.36 3.14
N LEU A 91 2.74 -2.16 3.47
CA LEU A 91 2.88 -1.66 4.83
C LEU A 91 1.82 -0.59 5.13
N GLY A 92 1.71 -0.26 6.42
CA GLY A 92 1.00 0.94 6.85
C GLY A 92 -0.52 0.82 6.83
N ALA A 93 -1.16 2.00 6.90
CA ALA A 93 -2.59 2.11 7.17
C ALA A 93 -3.47 1.60 6.02
N THR A 94 -3.02 1.73 4.77
CA THR A 94 -3.83 1.36 3.60
C THR A 94 -4.19 -0.12 3.60
N GLY A 95 -3.20 -1.01 3.57
CA GLY A 95 -3.45 -2.45 3.55
C GLY A 95 -4.15 -2.94 4.82
N THR A 96 -3.75 -2.42 5.98
CA THR A 96 -4.34 -2.83 7.27
C THR A 96 -5.82 -2.46 7.38
N ASN A 97 -6.22 -1.28 6.90
CA ASN A 97 -7.62 -0.85 6.90
C ASN A 97 -8.46 -1.62 5.87
N LEU A 98 -7.93 -1.92 4.68
CA LEU A 98 -8.65 -2.75 3.70
C LEU A 98 -8.98 -4.14 4.27
N ILE A 99 -8.02 -4.76 4.96
CA ILE A 99 -8.25 -6.04 5.65
C ILE A 99 -9.24 -5.91 6.82
N SER A 100 -9.13 -4.83 7.59
CA SER A 100 -10.01 -4.58 8.73
C SER A 100 -11.46 -4.38 8.27
N ILE A 101 -11.67 -3.70 7.12
CA ILE A 101 -12.98 -3.58 6.48
C ILE A 101 -13.47 -4.94 5.96
N ARG A 102 -12.62 -5.69 5.24
CA ARG A 102 -12.97 -7.04 4.74
C ARG A 102 -13.47 -7.96 5.86
N THR A 103 -12.81 -7.89 7.01
CA THR A 103 -13.13 -8.73 8.18
C THR A 103 -14.15 -8.09 9.13
N GLN A 104 -14.64 -6.88 8.81
CA GLN A 104 -15.53 -6.09 9.67
C GLN A 104 -15.02 -5.98 11.11
N LEU A 105 -13.70 -5.80 11.25
CA LEU A 105 -12.98 -5.92 12.51
C LEU A 105 -13.46 -4.86 13.52
N ARG A 106 -14.13 -5.30 14.60
CA ARG A 106 -14.68 -4.37 15.61
C ARG A 106 -13.69 -3.98 16.71
N ARG A 107 -12.67 -4.81 16.92
CA ARG A 107 -11.61 -4.59 17.90
C ARG A 107 -10.29 -4.95 17.23
N TRP A 108 -9.32 -4.05 17.32
CA TRP A 108 -8.00 -4.26 16.75
C TRP A 108 -7.39 -5.59 17.22
N ASP A 109 -7.03 -6.43 16.25
CA ASP A 109 -6.28 -7.67 16.43
C ASP A 109 -5.27 -7.79 15.27
N PRO A 110 -3.97 -7.58 15.53
CA PRO A 110 -2.96 -7.60 14.48
C PRO A 110 -2.80 -8.98 13.83
N GLU A 111 -3.14 -10.08 14.50
CA GLU A 111 -3.00 -11.43 13.93
C GLU A 111 -4.08 -11.72 12.88
N LEU A 112 -5.23 -11.04 12.96
CA LEU A 112 -6.28 -11.10 11.93
C LEU A 112 -5.93 -10.26 10.69
N VAL A 113 -4.95 -9.36 10.79
CA VAL A 113 -4.56 -8.43 9.73
C VAL A 113 -3.23 -8.81 9.08
N HIS A 114 -2.25 -9.17 9.90
CA HIS A 114 -0.90 -9.47 9.45
C HIS A 114 -0.83 -10.78 8.66
N GLY A 115 -0.15 -10.74 7.51
CA GLY A 115 -0.01 -11.90 6.63
C GLY A 115 -1.23 -12.15 5.75
N GLN A 116 -2.31 -11.36 5.89
CA GLN A 116 -3.44 -11.45 4.99
C GLN A 116 -3.07 -10.97 3.59
N VAL A 117 -3.64 -11.61 2.57
CA VAL A 117 -3.44 -11.23 1.16
C VAL A 117 -4.57 -10.30 0.72
N LEU A 118 -4.22 -9.28 -0.07
CA LEU A 118 -5.11 -8.43 -0.84
C LEU A 118 -4.82 -8.65 -2.33
N ASP A 119 -5.83 -9.02 -3.09
CA ASP A 119 -5.70 -9.15 -4.54
C ASP A 119 -5.88 -7.79 -5.23
N TYR A 120 -5.27 -7.63 -6.41
CA TYR A 120 -5.37 -6.41 -7.21
C TYR A 120 -6.84 -6.01 -7.45
N GLU A 121 -7.69 -6.98 -7.78
CA GLU A 121 -9.11 -6.75 -8.03
C GLU A 121 -9.85 -6.29 -6.77
N GLU A 122 -9.50 -6.81 -5.60
CA GLU A 122 -10.07 -6.38 -4.32
C GLU A 122 -9.72 -4.92 -4.03
N ILE A 123 -8.46 -4.55 -4.22
CA ILE A 123 -7.99 -3.17 -4.04
C ILE A 123 -8.66 -2.24 -5.05
N SER A 124 -8.73 -2.62 -6.32
CA SER A 124 -9.37 -1.81 -7.37
C SER A 124 -10.87 -1.60 -7.13
N LYS A 125 -11.58 -2.63 -6.66
CA LYS A 125 -12.98 -2.50 -6.19
C LYS A 125 -13.09 -1.54 -5.01
N ALA A 126 -12.16 -1.60 -4.06
CA ALA A 126 -12.15 -0.70 -2.92
C ALA A 126 -11.92 0.77 -3.35
N VAL A 127 -11.09 1.03 -4.36
CA VAL A 127 -10.90 2.37 -4.93
C VAL A 127 -12.21 2.95 -5.46
N ALA A 128 -12.92 2.19 -6.31
CA ALA A 128 -14.19 2.64 -6.89
C ALA A 128 -15.28 2.79 -5.81
N TRP A 129 -15.40 1.81 -4.91
CA TRP A 129 -16.41 1.78 -3.86
C TRP A 129 -16.24 2.92 -2.85
N LEU A 130 -15.04 3.04 -2.26
CA LEU A 130 -14.75 4.08 -1.27
C LEU A 130 -14.68 5.47 -1.90
N GLY A 131 -14.17 5.59 -3.12
CA GLY A 131 -14.15 6.84 -3.87
C GLY A 131 -15.55 7.33 -4.27
N GLY A 132 -16.52 6.42 -4.41
CA GLY A 132 -17.91 6.74 -4.69
C GLY A 132 -18.73 7.20 -3.48
N MET A 133 -18.17 7.12 -2.27
CA MET A 133 -18.84 7.44 -1.02
C MET A 133 -18.49 8.84 -0.51
N THR A 134 -19.45 9.46 0.17
CA THR A 134 -19.20 10.60 1.06
C THR A 134 -18.28 10.20 2.23
N LEU A 135 -17.74 11.19 2.93
CA LEU A 135 -16.97 11.03 4.15
C LEU A 135 -17.83 10.45 5.27
N GLU A 136 -19.10 10.87 5.37
CA GLU A 136 -20.04 10.34 6.36
C GLU A 136 -20.33 8.85 6.11
N GLU A 137 -20.59 8.47 4.85
CA GLU A 137 -20.77 7.06 4.49
C GLU A 137 -19.52 6.23 4.78
N ARG A 138 -18.32 6.75 4.49
CA ARG A 138 -17.05 6.08 4.82
C ARG A 138 -16.87 5.89 6.32
N ARG A 139 -17.17 6.90 7.14
CA ARG A 139 -17.10 6.80 8.61
C ARG A 139 -17.98 5.70 9.19
N ALA A 140 -19.08 5.38 8.52
CA ALA A 140 -20.00 4.34 8.96
C ALA A 140 -19.51 2.91 8.64
N ILE A 141 -18.44 2.75 7.85
CA ILE A 141 -17.94 1.43 7.44
C ILE A 141 -17.33 0.69 8.65
N PRO A 142 -17.84 -0.50 9.02
CA PRO A 142 -17.24 -1.31 10.07
C PRO A 142 -15.81 -1.72 9.73
N GLY A 143 -14.90 -1.58 10.69
CA GLY A 143 -13.49 -1.94 10.53
C GLY A 143 -12.61 -0.85 9.91
N LEU A 144 -13.19 0.25 9.44
CA LEU A 144 -12.40 1.43 9.08
C LEU A 144 -11.90 2.14 10.36
N GLU A 145 -10.59 2.32 10.45
CA GLU A 145 -9.96 3.07 11.55
C GLU A 145 -10.41 4.54 11.50
N PRO A 146 -10.92 5.11 12.62
CA PRO A 146 -11.28 6.51 12.68
C PRO A 146 -10.11 7.43 12.28
N GLY A 147 -10.39 8.42 11.43
CA GLY A 147 -9.40 9.32 10.84
C GLY A 147 -8.86 8.85 9.48
N ARG A 148 -9.13 7.61 9.05
CA ARG A 148 -8.72 7.08 7.73
C ARG A 148 -9.78 7.24 6.65
N GLU A 149 -11.01 7.58 7.00
CA GLU A 149 -12.09 7.84 6.05
C GLU A 149 -11.73 8.87 4.98
N HIS A 150 -10.88 9.84 5.30
CA HIS A 150 -10.52 10.91 4.38
C HIS A 150 -9.52 10.44 3.31
N THR A 151 -8.68 9.45 3.61
CA THR A 151 -7.50 9.12 2.79
C THR A 151 -7.48 7.70 2.24
N LEU A 152 -8.31 6.79 2.75
CA LEU A 152 -8.16 5.36 2.43
C LEU A 152 -8.31 5.05 0.94
N HIS A 153 -9.29 5.62 0.24
CA HIS A 153 -9.47 5.41 -1.20
C HIS A 153 -8.30 5.94 -2.02
N ALA A 154 -7.70 7.06 -1.62
CA ALA A 154 -6.49 7.60 -2.25
C ALA A 154 -5.29 6.68 -2.00
N GLY A 155 -5.13 6.18 -0.76
CA GLY A 155 -4.10 5.18 -0.44
C GLY A 155 -4.27 3.87 -1.21
N ALA A 156 -5.51 3.40 -1.35
CA ALA A 156 -5.85 2.20 -2.12
C ALA A 156 -5.52 2.40 -3.62
N LEU A 157 -5.80 3.58 -4.18
CA LEU A 157 -5.45 3.91 -5.55
C LEU A 157 -3.94 3.88 -5.74
N ILE A 158 -3.18 4.47 -4.82
CA ILE A 158 -1.71 4.42 -4.87
C ILE A 158 -1.24 2.97 -4.86
N LEU A 159 -1.70 2.16 -3.90
CA LEU A 159 -1.33 0.75 -3.82
C LEU A 159 -1.69 -0.02 -5.10
N GLU A 160 -2.88 0.20 -5.67
CA GLU A 160 -3.30 -0.37 -6.95
C GLU A 160 -2.32 -0.02 -8.06
N ARG A 161 -1.93 1.26 -8.20
CA ARG A 161 -0.99 1.69 -9.25
C ARG A 161 0.41 1.12 -9.07
N PHE A 162 0.87 0.94 -7.83
CA PHE A 162 2.13 0.25 -7.56
C PHE A 162 2.07 -1.25 -7.91
N LEU A 163 0.98 -1.95 -7.60
CA LEU A 163 0.81 -3.34 -8.02
C LEU A 163 0.76 -3.46 -9.55
N PHE A 164 0.06 -2.53 -10.21
CA PHE A 164 0.04 -2.46 -11.68
C PHE A 164 1.45 -2.29 -12.23
N ALA A 165 2.22 -1.32 -11.75
CA ALA A 165 3.58 -1.04 -12.21
C ALA A 165 4.57 -2.18 -11.93
N LEU A 166 4.36 -2.92 -10.83
CA LEU A 166 5.16 -4.09 -10.46
C LEU A 166 4.75 -5.37 -11.20
N HIS A 167 3.67 -5.34 -11.98
CA HIS A 167 3.02 -6.50 -12.60
C HIS A 167 2.62 -7.56 -11.56
N ALA A 168 2.20 -7.13 -10.37
CA ALA A 168 1.81 -7.98 -9.26
C ALA A 168 0.29 -8.13 -9.18
N LEU A 169 -0.18 -9.37 -9.02
CA LEU A 169 -1.61 -9.67 -8.92
C LEU A 169 -2.16 -9.54 -7.49
N ASN A 170 -1.29 -9.49 -6.49
CA ASN A 170 -1.66 -9.39 -5.09
C ASN A 170 -0.50 -8.82 -4.25
N CYS A 171 -0.80 -8.52 -2.99
CA CYS A 171 0.21 -8.26 -1.97
C CYS A 171 -0.20 -8.85 -0.63
N THR A 172 0.79 -9.14 0.21
CA THR A 172 0.56 -9.47 1.62
C THR A 172 0.56 -8.21 2.47
N VAL A 173 -0.28 -8.14 3.50
CA VAL A 173 -0.35 -7.01 4.43
C VAL A 173 0.56 -7.26 5.63
N SER A 174 1.38 -6.26 5.98
CA SER A 174 2.19 -6.27 7.18
C SER A 174 1.80 -5.14 8.13
N VAL A 175 1.43 -5.49 9.36
CA VAL A 175 1.24 -4.53 10.46
C VAL A 175 2.56 -3.97 10.99
N ARG A 176 3.69 -4.56 10.58
CA ARG A 176 5.04 -4.15 10.95
C ARG A 176 5.52 -3.11 9.93
N GLY A 177 5.73 -1.86 10.36
CA GLY A 177 6.28 -0.79 9.50
C GLY A 177 7.79 -0.94 9.23
N TRP A 178 8.37 0.00 8.47
CA TRP A 178 9.78 -0.03 8.04
C TRP A 178 10.79 -0.28 9.16
N ARG A 179 10.57 0.30 10.35
CA ARG A 179 11.41 0.11 11.55
C ARG A 179 11.57 -1.36 11.93
N HIS A 180 10.58 -2.18 11.61
CA HIS A 180 10.57 -3.63 11.83
C HIS A 180 10.80 -4.43 10.53
N ALA A 181 10.76 -3.80 9.36
CA ALA A 181 10.91 -4.45 8.07
C ALA A 181 12.35 -4.91 7.82
N LEU A 182 13.33 -4.05 8.13
CA LEU A 182 14.74 -4.23 7.75
C LEU A 182 15.74 -4.36 8.93
N LEU A 183 15.29 -4.20 10.19
CA LEU A 183 16.10 -4.19 11.43
C LEU A 183 17.21 -3.13 11.50
N GLU A 184 17.19 -2.40 12.63
CA GLU A 184 18.34 -1.79 13.31
C GLU A 184 19.46 -1.19 12.45
N ASP A 185 19.17 -0.07 11.80
CA ASP A 185 20.22 0.93 11.60
C ASP A 185 19.57 2.30 11.38
N ASP A 186 19.77 3.19 12.35
CA ASP A 186 19.39 4.61 12.27
C ASP A 186 20.16 5.36 11.16
N ARG A 187 21.00 4.67 10.38
CA ARG A 187 21.78 5.22 9.27
C ARG A 187 21.02 5.43 7.97
N TYR A 188 19.73 5.07 7.90
CA TYR A 188 19.00 4.98 6.63
C TYR A 188 17.90 6.03 6.40
N PHE A 189 17.77 7.00 7.31
CA PHE A 189 16.92 8.18 7.19
C PHE A 189 17.70 9.47 7.52
N HIS A 190 18.61 9.86 6.62
CA HIS A 190 19.17 11.21 6.53
C HIS A 190 19.09 11.69 5.08
#